data_AF-A0A7J8NPE1-F1
#
_entry.id   AF-A0A7J8NPE1-F1
#
_cell.length_a   1.000
_cell.length_b   1.000
_cell.length_c   1.000
_cell.angle_alpha   90.00
_cell.angle_beta   90.00
_cell.angle_gamma   90.00
#
_symmetry.space_group_name_H-M   'P 1'
#
loop_
_entity.id
_entity.type
_entity.pdbx_description
1 polymer ?
#
loop_
_entity_poly.entity_id
_entity_poly.type
_entity_poly.pdbx_seq_one_letter_code
_entity_poly.pdbx_strand_id
1 'polypeptide(L)'
;MVSYSSWNGKKMHANRDLVIGFLKNKLKFRGFVISDWLGINKITSPPHANYSYSVEAEVGAGIDMIMVSNFTEFIDFLTYQVKHNIIPMSRIDDAEHRELAREVMRKTLVLLKNGESTDKPLLPLPKKATKILVSGTHADNLGYQCGGWTITWQGLGGNDLTSGTS
;
A
#
# COMPACT_ATOMS: atom_id res chain seq x y z
N MET A 1 -9.00 8.67 6.64
CA MET A 1 -8.72 7.89 7.86
C MET A 1 -10.03 7.41 8.46
N VAL A 2 -10.12 6.16 8.90
CA VAL A 2 -11.36 5.57 9.45
C VAL A 2 -11.42 5.80 10.96
N SER A 3 -12.56 6.31 11.45
CA SER A 3 -12.77 6.66 12.86
C SER A 3 -12.94 5.42 13.76
N TYR A 4 -12.50 5.47 15.02
CA TYR A 4 -12.81 4.42 16.02
C TYR A 4 -14.30 4.24 16.32
N SER A 5 -15.12 5.21 15.94
CA SER A 5 -16.54 5.25 16.27
C SER A 5 -17.32 4.08 15.64
N SER A 6 -18.58 3.98 16.01
CA SER A 6 -19.52 3.02 15.43
C SER A 6 -20.72 3.79 14.92
N TRP A 7 -21.27 3.30 13.80
CA TRP A 7 -22.52 3.81 13.28
C TRP A 7 -23.57 2.70 13.39
N ASN A 8 -24.65 2.97 14.13
CA ASN A 8 -25.70 1.99 14.45
C ASN A 8 -25.15 0.66 15.00
N GLY A 9 -24.17 0.74 15.91
CA GLY A 9 -23.54 -0.43 16.52
C GLY A 9 -22.49 -1.14 15.66
N LYS A 10 -22.34 -0.78 14.36
CA LYS A 10 -21.30 -1.34 13.48
C LYS A 10 -20.02 -0.49 13.56
N LYS A 11 -18.89 -1.12 13.87
CA LYS A 11 -17.57 -0.48 13.88
C LYS A 11 -17.23 0.06 12.51
N MET A 12 -16.76 1.31 12.43
CA MET A 12 -16.38 1.93 11.16
C MET A 12 -15.22 1.19 10.49
N HIS A 13 -14.26 0.67 11.27
CA HIS A 13 -13.18 -0.21 10.79
C HIS A 13 -13.66 -1.54 10.19
N ALA A 14 -14.89 -1.97 10.47
CA ALA A 14 -15.51 -3.16 9.87
C ALA A 14 -16.71 -2.80 8.95
N ASN A 15 -16.87 -1.53 8.58
CA ASN A 15 -18.05 -1.05 7.85
C ASN A 15 -17.83 -0.97 6.34
N ARG A 16 -17.90 -2.14 5.69
CA ARG A 16 -17.79 -2.27 4.23
C ARG A 16 -18.78 -1.39 3.45
N ASP A 17 -20.00 -1.22 3.96
CA ASP A 17 -21.05 -0.47 3.25
C ASP A 17 -20.69 1.00 3.14
N LEU A 18 -20.10 1.58 4.18
CA LEU A 18 -19.65 2.97 4.17
C LEU A 18 -18.30 3.12 3.47
N VAL A 19 -17.35 2.22 3.69
CA VAL A 19 -16.00 2.34 3.12
C VAL A 19 -15.98 1.99 1.62
N ILE A 20 -16.44 0.80 1.25
CA ILE A 20 -16.51 0.41 -0.17
C ILE A 20 -17.76 0.99 -0.82
N GLY A 21 -18.94 0.74 -0.26
CA GLY A 21 -20.22 1.08 -0.89
C GLY A 21 -20.40 2.59 -1.10
N PHE A 22 -20.13 3.38 -0.06
CA PHE A 22 -20.31 4.83 -0.12
C PHE A 22 -19.04 5.56 -0.57
N LEU A 23 -17.93 5.48 0.18
CA LEU A 23 -16.74 6.27 -0.09
C LEU A 23 -16.08 5.89 -1.44
N LYS A 24 -15.73 4.61 -1.65
CA LYS A 24 -15.07 4.20 -2.90
C LYS A 24 -16.03 4.16 -4.08
N ASN A 25 -17.19 3.53 -3.94
CA ASN A 25 -18.08 3.28 -5.08
C ASN A 25 -19.02 4.44 -5.40
N LYS A 26 -19.63 5.09 -4.39
CA LYS A 26 -20.58 6.20 -4.62
C LYS A 26 -19.86 7.54 -4.81
N LEU A 27 -18.92 7.89 -3.93
CA LEU A 27 -18.15 9.14 -4.04
C LEU A 27 -16.96 9.04 -5.00
N LYS A 28 -16.68 7.86 -5.55
CA LYS A 28 -15.58 7.62 -6.49
C LYS A 28 -14.21 7.98 -5.92
N PHE A 29 -14.01 7.80 -4.62
CA PHE A 29 -12.70 8.02 -4.00
C PHE A 29 -11.68 7.01 -4.55
N ARG A 30 -10.56 7.52 -5.11
CA ARG A 30 -9.48 6.73 -5.74
C ARG A 30 -8.17 6.77 -4.97
N GLY A 31 -8.12 7.47 -3.83
CA GLY A 31 -6.98 7.40 -2.93
C GLY A 31 -7.01 6.13 -2.07
N PHE A 32 -6.09 6.04 -1.13
CA PHE A 32 -6.06 4.96 -0.15
C PHE A 32 -6.84 5.33 1.13
N VAL A 33 -7.47 4.35 1.75
CA VAL A 33 -8.16 4.46 3.04
C VAL A 33 -7.25 3.92 4.13
N ILE A 34 -6.87 4.77 5.07
CA ILE A 34 -6.02 4.41 6.22
C ILE A 34 -6.84 4.23 7.50
N SER A 35 -6.44 3.29 8.36
CA SER A 35 -7.00 3.14 9.71
C SER A 35 -6.48 4.23 10.66
N ASP A 36 -7.20 4.48 11.75
CA ASP A 36 -6.62 5.11 12.95
C ASP A 36 -5.69 4.14 13.71
N TRP A 37 -4.87 4.67 14.62
CA TRP A 37 -3.84 3.95 15.38
C TRP A 37 -4.41 2.82 16.26
N LEU A 38 -4.06 1.56 15.98
CA LEU A 38 -4.64 0.40 16.68
C LEU A 38 -6.18 0.31 16.56
N GLY A 39 -6.75 0.92 15.53
CA GLY A 39 -8.19 0.82 15.24
C GLY A 39 -8.65 -0.63 15.10
N ILE A 40 -7.83 -1.45 14.45
CA ILE A 40 -7.98 -2.89 14.27
C ILE A 40 -8.22 -3.65 15.58
N ASN A 41 -7.52 -3.26 16.66
CA ASN A 41 -7.67 -3.91 17.96
C ASN A 41 -9.06 -3.65 18.54
N LYS A 42 -9.67 -2.50 18.24
CA LYS A 42 -10.96 -2.06 18.81
C LYS A 42 -12.17 -2.53 18.01
N ILE A 43 -11.97 -3.41 17.02
CA ILE A 43 -13.05 -4.11 16.33
C ILE A 43 -13.74 -5.10 17.30
N THR A 44 -12.97 -5.79 18.14
CA THR A 44 -13.48 -6.72 19.15
C THR A 44 -13.62 -6.05 20.53
N SER A 45 -14.41 -6.67 21.40
CA SER A 45 -14.50 -6.33 22.82
C SER A 45 -14.30 -7.59 23.67
N PRO A 46 -13.26 -7.67 24.52
CA PRO A 46 -12.22 -6.66 24.74
C PRO A 46 -11.34 -6.42 23.49
N PRO A 47 -10.59 -5.30 23.43
CA PRO A 47 -9.71 -5.04 22.30
C PRO A 47 -8.73 -6.19 22.09
N HIS A 48 -8.47 -6.54 20.83
CA HIS A 48 -7.52 -7.58 20.42
C HIS A 48 -7.90 -9.02 20.88
N ALA A 49 -9.16 -9.26 21.27
CA ALA A 49 -9.64 -10.58 21.68
C ALA A 49 -9.66 -11.63 20.56
N ASN A 50 -9.79 -11.20 19.30
CA ASN A 50 -9.68 -12.06 18.12
C ASN A 50 -9.04 -11.27 16.98
N TYR A 51 -7.71 -11.23 16.96
CA TYR A 51 -6.98 -10.40 16.02
C TYR A 51 -7.06 -10.91 14.57
N SER A 52 -7.13 -12.23 14.36
CA SER A 52 -7.36 -12.81 13.04
C SER A 52 -8.67 -12.28 12.42
N TYR A 53 -9.77 -12.30 13.19
CA TYR A 53 -11.04 -11.71 12.78
C TYR A 53 -10.92 -10.20 12.53
N SER A 54 -10.20 -9.46 13.37
CA SER A 54 -9.97 -8.04 13.14
C SER A 54 -9.26 -7.75 11.82
N VAL A 55 -8.24 -8.54 11.45
CA VAL A 55 -7.55 -8.43 10.15
C VAL A 55 -8.51 -8.69 9.00
N GLU A 56 -9.28 -9.78 9.09
CA GLU A 56 -10.27 -10.14 8.06
C GLU A 56 -11.32 -9.04 7.87
N ALA A 57 -11.91 -8.58 8.99
CA ALA A 57 -12.97 -7.59 9.01
C ALA A 57 -12.49 -6.23 8.48
N GLU A 58 -11.27 -5.81 8.85
CA GLU A 58 -10.74 -4.50 8.45
C GLU A 58 -10.33 -4.46 6.98
N VAL A 59 -9.57 -5.46 6.53
CA VAL A 59 -9.14 -5.56 5.13
C VAL A 59 -10.35 -5.81 4.22
N GLY A 60 -11.28 -6.66 4.66
CA GLY A 60 -12.54 -6.94 3.96
C GLY A 60 -13.50 -5.75 3.92
N ALA A 61 -13.43 -4.85 4.90
CA ALA A 61 -14.18 -3.58 4.87
C ALA A 61 -13.64 -2.60 3.81
N GLY A 62 -12.45 -2.85 3.25
CA GLY A 62 -11.88 -2.04 2.18
C GLY A 62 -10.91 -0.98 2.65
N ILE A 63 -10.36 -1.11 3.86
CA ILE A 63 -9.21 -0.32 4.31
C ILE A 63 -7.97 -0.82 3.58
N ASP A 64 -7.12 0.11 3.14
CA ASP A 64 -5.95 -0.13 2.29
C ASP A 64 -4.64 -0.10 3.08
N MET A 65 -4.59 0.68 4.17
CA MET A 65 -3.40 0.84 5.01
C MET A 65 -3.80 0.76 6.49
N ILE A 66 -3.21 -0.19 7.21
CA ILE A 66 -3.55 -0.50 8.61
C ILE A 66 -2.42 0.00 9.51
N MET A 67 -2.78 0.84 10.47
CA MET A 67 -1.89 1.46 11.44
C MET A 67 -1.81 0.60 12.71
N VAL A 68 -0.73 -0.18 12.81
CA VAL A 68 -0.50 -1.17 13.87
C VAL A 68 0.77 -0.86 14.68
N SER A 69 0.84 -1.33 15.93
CA SER A 69 2.07 -1.32 16.72
C SER A 69 2.96 -2.54 16.44
N ASN A 70 2.36 -3.72 16.28
CA ASN A 70 3.04 -4.97 15.96
C ASN A 70 2.79 -5.35 14.49
N PHE A 71 3.70 -4.92 13.61
CA PHE A 71 3.56 -5.17 12.17
C PHE A 71 3.80 -6.64 11.80
N THR A 72 4.67 -7.36 12.51
CA THR A 72 4.96 -8.77 12.23
C THR A 72 3.71 -9.63 12.39
N GLU A 73 3.00 -9.47 13.51
CA GLU A 73 1.75 -10.19 13.75
C GLU A 73 0.68 -9.88 12.70
N PHE A 74 0.54 -8.61 12.31
CA PHE A 74 -0.38 -8.21 11.26
C PHE A 74 -0.03 -8.90 9.92
N ILE A 75 1.24 -8.84 9.52
CA ILE A 75 1.72 -9.44 8.27
C ILE A 75 1.53 -10.96 8.29
N ASP A 76 1.80 -11.62 9.40
CA ASP A 76 1.63 -13.07 9.55
C ASP A 76 0.18 -13.49 9.36
N PHE A 77 -0.77 -12.83 10.05
CA PHE A 77 -2.19 -13.12 9.90
C PHE A 77 -2.72 -12.78 8.50
N LEU A 78 -2.34 -11.63 7.94
CA LEU A 78 -2.75 -11.25 6.59
C LEU A 78 -2.24 -12.25 5.55
N THR A 79 -0.97 -12.63 5.64
CA THR A 79 -0.34 -13.62 4.76
C THR A 79 -1.01 -14.98 4.90
N TYR A 80 -1.31 -15.41 6.13
CA TYR A 80 -2.04 -16.65 6.39
C TYR A 80 -3.42 -16.62 5.73
N GLN A 81 -4.20 -15.56 5.93
CA GLN A 81 -5.56 -15.44 5.38
C GLN A 81 -5.58 -15.39 3.85
N VAL A 82 -4.60 -14.73 3.25
CA VAL A 82 -4.42 -14.72 1.78
C VAL A 82 -4.08 -16.12 1.26
N LYS A 83 -3.13 -16.82 1.88
CA LYS A 83 -2.73 -18.18 1.47
C LYS A 83 -3.87 -19.20 1.58
N HIS A 84 -4.82 -18.98 2.49
CA HIS A 84 -5.99 -19.85 2.70
C HIS A 84 -7.25 -19.34 2.00
N ASN A 85 -7.14 -18.35 1.10
CA ASN A 85 -8.25 -17.77 0.33
C ASN A 85 -9.37 -17.15 1.18
N ILE A 86 -9.08 -16.75 2.43
CA ILE A 86 -10.01 -16.02 3.30
C ILE A 86 -10.13 -14.57 2.80
N ILE A 87 -8.98 -13.91 2.59
CA ILE A 87 -8.92 -12.62 1.90
C ILE A 87 -8.50 -12.90 0.46
N PRO A 88 -9.32 -12.52 -0.55
CA PRO A 88 -8.95 -12.76 -1.93
C PRO A 88 -7.76 -11.89 -2.32
N MET A 89 -6.86 -12.43 -3.15
CA MET A 89 -5.72 -11.67 -3.69
C MET A 89 -6.15 -10.39 -4.39
N SER A 90 -7.34 -10.32 -5.00
CA SER A 90 -7.87 -9.10 -5.62
C SER A 90 -8.09 -7.95 -4.62
N ARG A 91 -8.19 -8.22 -3.31
CA ARG A 91 -8.27 -7.18 -2.29
C ARG A 91 -6.91 -6.59 -1.93
N ILE A 92 -5.85 -7.41 -2.01
CA ILE A 92 -4.47 -7.03 -1.71
C ILE A 92 -3.79 -6.44 -2.95
N ASP A 93 -3.99 -7.13 -4.07
CA ASP A 93 -3.34 -6.89 -5.35
C ASP A 93 -4.38 -6.43 -6.38
N ASP A 94 -4.81 -5.20 -6.18
CA ASP A 94 -5.65 -4.52 -7.17
C ASP A 94 -4.74 -4.06 -8.32
N ALA A 95 -4.84 -4.73 -9.47
CA ALA A 95 -4.08 -4.38 -10.66
C ALA A 95 -4.33 -2.93 -11.10
N GLU A 96 -5.53 -2.38 -10.85
CA GLU A 96 -5.82 -0.97 -11.11
C GLU A 96 -5.00 -0.06 -10.20
N HIS A 97 -4.79 -0.44 -8.94
CA HIS A 97 -3.94 0.34 -8.02
C HIS A 97 -2.47 0.31 -8.43
N ARG A 98 -1.95 -0.81 -8.96
CA ARG A 98 -0.56 -0.86 -9.46
C ARG A 98 -0.37 0.02 -10.69
N GLU A 99 -1.30 -0.04 -11.63
CA GLU A 99 -1.22 0.81 -12.81
C GLU A 99 -1.37 2.29 -12.44
N LEU A 100 -2.30 2.61 -11.53
CA LEU A 100 -2.44 3.96 -10.99
C LEU A 100 -1.16 4.41 -10.26
N ALA A 101 -0.55 3.56 -9.44
CA ALA A 101 0.70 3.87 -8.76
C ALA A 101 1.83 4.11 -9.78
N ARG A 102 1.94 3.27 -10.82
CA ARG A 102 2.91 3.44 -11.93
C ARG A 102 2.67 4.75 -12.68
N GLU A 103 1.42 5.11 -12.95
CA GLU A 103 1.04 6.38 -13.58
C GLU A 103 1.42 7.59 -12.70
N VAL A 104 1.04 7.56 -11.42
CA VAL A 104 1.34 8.63 -10.46
C VAL A 104 2.85 8.80 -10.33
N MET A 105 3.61 7.71 -10.18
CA MET A 105 5.07 7.76 -10.11
C MET A 105 5.70 8.37 -11.35
N ARG A 106 5.16 8.14 -12.56
CA ARG A 106 5.65 8.81 -13.77
C ARG A 106 5.36 10.30 -13.78
N LYS A 107 4.23 10.73 -13.21
CA LYS A 107 3.81 12.14 -13.14
C LYS A 107 4.53 12.94 -12.04
N THR A 108 5.07 12.29 -11.02
CA THR A 108 5.79 12.96 -9.93
C THR A 108 7.26 13.25 -10.25
N LEU A 109 7.83 12.65 -11.30
CA LEU A 109 9.22 12.89 -11.69
C LEU A 109 9.43 14.34 -12.16
N VAL A 110 10.34 15.04 -11.49
CA VAL A 110 10.74 16.40 -11.85
C VAL A 110 12.07 16.36 -12.61
N LEU A 111 12.05 16.76 -13.89
CA LEU A 111 13.24 16.82 -14.72
C LEU A 111 14.03 18.09 -14.42
N LEU A 112 15.12 17.95 -13.65
CA LEU A 112 15.97 19.09 -13.24
C LEU A 112 17.03 19.47 -14.28
N LYS A 113 17.53 18.50 -15.07
CA LYS A 113 18.54 18.70 -16.11
C LYS A 113 18.37 17.64 -17.20
N ASN A 114 18.53 18.02 -18.47
CA ASN A 114 18.41 17.09 -19.61
C ASN A 114 19.53 17.25 -20.64
N GLY A 115 20.77 17.01 -20.22
CA GLY A 115 21.96 17.23 -21.04
C GLY A 115 22.75 18.49 -20.61
N GLU A 116 23.94 18.66 -21.16
CA GLU A 116 24.80 19.82 -20.89
C GLU A 116 24.46 21.03 -21.78
N SER A 117 23.83 20.79 -22.93
CA SER A 117 23.35 21.80 -23.87
C SER A 117 21.88 21.54 -24.19
N THR A 118 21.15 22.61 -24.55
CA THR A 118 19.76 22.57 -25.02
C THR A 118 19.61 21.80 -26.33
N ASP A 119 20.67 21.72 -27.13
CA ASP A 119 20.59 21.22 -28.51
C ASP A 119 20.75 19.70 -28.61
N LYS A 120 21.16 19.05 -27.51
CA LYS A 120 21.39 17.60 -27.44
C LYS A 120 20.78 17.04 -26.15
N PRO A 121 19.45 16.83 -26.12
CA PRO A 121 18.79 16.26 -24.96
C PRO A 121 19.24 14.81 -24.73
N LEU A 122 19.46 14.43 -23.47
CA LEU A 122 19.84 13.06 -23.09
C LEU A 122 18.62 12.13 -23.02
N LEU A 123 17.51 12.64 -22.49
CA LEU A 123 16.24 11.94 -22.36
C LEU A 123 15.27 12.37 -23.47
N PRO A 124 14.46 11.44 -24.01
CA PRO A 124 14.32 10.04 -23.60
C PRO A 124 15.44 9.12 -24.13
N LEU A 125 15.85 8.14 -23.31
CA LEU A 125 16.86 7.14 -23.72
C LEU A 125 16.30 6.21 -24.81
N PRO A 126 17.13 5.80 -25.79
CA PRO A 126 16.73 4.81 -26.78
C PRO A 126 16.53 3.44 -26.10
N LYS A 127 15.39 2.79 -26.37
CA LYS A 127 15.11 1.43 -25.87
C LYS A 127 16.05 0.36 -26.43
N LYS A 128 16.67 0.64 -27.58
CA LYS A 128 17.63 -0.26 -28.25
C LYS A 128 19.04 0.29 -28.05
N ALA A 129 19.84 -0.43 -27.29
CA ALA A 129 21.26 -0.18 -27.08
C ALA A 129 21.99 -1.53 -27.01
N THR A 130 23.27 -1.55 -27.40
CA THR A 130 24.09 -2.77 -27.35
C THR A 130 24.41 -3.19 -25.92
N LYS A 131 24.62 -2.21 -25.03
CA LYS A 131 24.85 -2.43 -23.60
C LYS A 131 24.48 -1.17 -22.82
N ILE A 132 23.89 -1.33 -21.64
CA ILE A 132 23.59 -0.25 -20.70
C ILE A 132 24.21 -0.56 -19.34
N LEU A 133 24.54 0.49 -18.59
CA LEU A 133 24.98 0.39 -17.20
C LEU A 133 23.89 0.96 -16.30
N VAL A 134 23.52 0.21 -15.27
CA VAL A 134 22.69 0.67 -14.15
C VAL A 134 23.59 0.63 -12.91
N SER A 135 23.66 1.73 -12.17
CA SER A 135 24.56 1.88 -11.02
C SER A 135 23.94 2.79 -9.96
N GLY A 136 24.48 2.74 -8.74
CA GLY A 136 24.02 3.48 -7.57
C GLY A 136 23.32 2.59 -6.54
N THR A 137 23.40 2.97 -5.27
CA THR A 137 22.91 2.18 -4.12
C THR A 137 21.39 1.99 -4.11
N HIS A 138 20.64 2.85 -4.80
CA HIS A 138 19.18 2.84 -4.84
C HIS A 138 18.62 2.12 -6.08
N ALA A 139 19.48 1.73 -7.02
CA ALA A 139 19.05 1.21 -8.32
C ALA A 139 18.38 -0.17 -8.24
N ASP A 140 18.76 -0.98 -7.26
CA ASP A 140 18.19 -2.31 -6.99
C ASP A 140 17.86 -2.49 -5.50
N ASN A 141 17.17 -1.52 -4.92
CA ASN A 141 16.76 -1.53 -3.52
C ASN A 141 15.34 -1.02 -3.36
N LEU A 142 14.37 -1.93 -3.20
CA LEU A 142 12.96 -1.61 -3.09
C LEU A 142 12.66 -0.83 -1.81
N GLY A 143 13.27 -1.24 -0.69
CA GLY A 143 13.10 -0.53 0.58
C GLY A 143 13.47 0.96 0.46
N TYR A 144 14.60 1.27 -0.20
CA TYR A 144 15.00 2.66 -0.44
C TYR A 144 14.11 3.40 -1.43
N GLN A 145 13.58 2.71 -2.44
CA GLN A 145 12.65 3.32 -3.40
C GLN A 145 11.30 3.65 -2.76
N CYS A 146 10.86 2.87 -1.76
CA CYS A 146 9.61 3.10 -1.05
C CYS A 146 9.75 4.10 0.11
N GLY A 147 10.89 4.09 0.80
CA GLY A 147 11.18 4.99 1.93
C GLY A 147 10.42 4.63 3.21
N GLY A 148 10.23 5.63 4.08
CA GLY A 148 9.51 5.49 5.34
C GLY A 148 8.04 5.09 5.15
N TRP A 149 7.40 4.61 6.22
CA TRP A 149 6.01 4.14 6.19
C TRP A 149 5.74 2.98 5.21
N THR A 150 6.79 2.26 4.82
CA THR A 150 6.68 1.05 4.00
C THR A 150 7.16 -0.13 4.81
N ILE A 151 6.23 -1.03 5.17
CA ILE A 151 6.40 -2.17 6.10
C ILE A 151 6.72 -1.75 7.54
N THR A 152 7.70 -0.86 7.75
CA THR A 152 8.03 -0.28 9.05
C THR A 152 7.88 1.24 9.05
N TRP A 153 7.84 1.81 10.26
CA TRP A 153 7.69 3.25 10.44
C TRP A 153 8.79 4.06 9.74
N GLN A 154 10.05 3.71 9.99
CA GLN A 154 11.20 4.41 9.41
C GLN A 154 11.53 3.96 7.98
N GLY A 155 10.85 2.91 7.48
CA GLY A 155 11.27 2.23 6.27
C GLY A 155 12.47 1.34 6.54
N LEU A 156 12.93 0.67 5.49
CA LEU A 156 13.99 -0.34 5.55
C LEU A 156 14.81 -0.26 4.27
N GLY A 157 16.04 -0.76 4.30
CA GLY A 157 16.79 -1.06 3.08
C GLY A 157 16.70 -2.54 2.72
N GLY A 158 16.92 -2.85 1.45
CA GLY A 158 17.01 -4.22 0.92
C GLY A 158 15.75 -4.69 0.23
N ASN A 159 15.77 -5.96 -0.19
CA ASN A 159 14.74 -6.59 -1.02
C ASN A 159 14.08 -7.81 -0.34
N ASP A 160 14.39 -8.08 0.92
CA ASP A 160 13.99 -9.32 1.61
C ASP A 160 12.55 -9.29 2.14
N LEU A 161 11.99 -8.09 2.36
CA LEU A 161 10.72 -7.88 3.06
C LEU A 161 9.62 -7.31 2.16
N THR A 162 9.96 -6.87 0.96
CA THR A 162 9.01 -6.37 -0.03
C THR A 162 9.39 -6.89 -1.40
N SER A 163 8.41 -7.37 -2.15
CA SER A 163 8.58 -7.88 -3.50
C SER A 163 8.11 -6.84 -4.50
N GLY A 164 8.97 -6.50 -5.46
CA GLY A 164 8.62 -5.59 -6.54
C GLY A 164 7.56 -6.19 -7.46
N THR A 165 6.91 -5.34 -8.23
CA THR A 165 5.95 -5.77 -9.27
C THR A 165 6.64 -5.65 -10.63
N SER A 166 6.43 -6.64 -11.50
CA SER A 166 6.91 -6.61 -12.90
C SER A 166 5.91 -5.89 -13.80
#